data_AF-A0A7C6IMY9-F1
#
_entry.id   AF-A0A7C6IMY9-F1
#
_cell.length_a   1.000
_cell.length_b   1.000
_cell.length_c   1.000
_cell.angle_alpha   90.00
_cell.angle_beta   90.00
_cell.angle_gamma   90.00
#
_symmetry.space_group_name_H-M   'P 1'
#
loop_
_entity.id
_entity.type
_entity.pdbx_description
1 polymer ?
#
loop_
_entity_poly.entity_id
_entity_poly.type
_entity_poly.pdbx_seq_one_letter_code
_entity_poly.pdbx_strand_id
1 'polypeptide(L)' 'MKYLAGIFLTGAFVYILSFSLHNWKRHSYFAAVGSALLAVATVVLGFLALFFGNFEH' A
#
# COMPACT_ATOMS: atom_id res chain seq x y z
N MET A 1 3.92 -1.86 19.06
CA MET A 1 2.81 -1.91 18.06
C MET A 1 3.13 -1.13 16.79
N LYS A 2 3.55 0.15 16.86
CA LYS A 2 3.84 0.99 15.67
C LYS A 2 4.83 0.38 14.66
N TYR A 3 5.87 -0.30 15.13
CA TYR A 3 6.86 -0.97 14.26
C TYR A 3 6.30 -2.18 13.50
N LEU A 4 5.39 -2.96 14.12
CA LEU A 4 4.70 -4.08 13.46
C LEU A 4 3.77 -3.57 12.36
N ALA A 5 3.05 -2.47 12.62
CA ALA A 5 2.22 -1.81 11.62
C ALA A 5 3.04 -1.29 10.44
N GLY A 6 4.22 -0.71 10.69
CA GLY A 6 5.15 -0.28 9.63
C GLY A 6 5.65 -1.43 8.76
N ILE A 7 5.99 -2.58 9.35
CA ILE A 7 6.41 -3.79 8.61
C ILE A 7 5.27 -4.31 7.74
N PHE A 8 4.06 -4.39 8.29
CA PHE A 8 2.88 -4.82 7.52
C PHE A 8 2.55 -3.88 6.36
N LEU A 9 2.60 -2.56 6.59
CA LEU A 9 2.37 -1.55 5.55
C LEU A 9 3.41 -1.67 4.42
N THR A 10 4.67 -1.87 4.78
CA THR A 10 5.76 -2.02 3.79
C THR A 10 5.58 -3.30 2.98
N GLY A 11 5.25 -4.42 3.62
CA GLY A 11 4.96 -5.69 2.95
C GLY A 11 3.77 -5.60 2.01
N ALA A 12 2.67 -4.99 2.46
CA ALA A 12 1.47 -4.77 1.64
C ALA A 12 1.77 -3.88 0.43
N PHE A 13 2.56 -2.82 0.60
CA PHE A 13 2.94 -1.94 -0.50
C PHE A 13 3.73 -2.68 -1.58
N VAL A 14 4.74 -3.47 -1.20
CA VAL A 14 5.55 -4.26 -2.14
C VAL A 14 4.69 -5.30 -2.87
N TYR A 15 3.75 -5.92 -2.16
CA TYR A 15 2.81 -6.87 -2.76
C TYR A 15 1.92 -6.20 -3.81
N ILE A 16 1.31 -5.06 -3.50
CA ILE A 16 0.40 -4.37 -4.43
C ILE A 16 1.17 -3.84 -5.64
N LEU A 17 2.41 -3.36 -5.46
CA LEU A 17 3.29 -2.98 -6.57
C LEU A 17 3.63 -4.17 -7.47
N SER A 18 3.95 -5.32 -6.88
CA SER A 18 4.21 -6.55 -7.63
C SER A 18 2.97 -6.99 -8.41
N PHE A 19 1.78 -6.87 -7.82
CA PHE A 19 0.51 -7.13 -8.48
C PHE A 19 0.26 -6.15 -9.64
N SER A 20 0.53 -4.86 -9.45
CA SER A 20 0.44 -3.86 -10.52
C SER A 20 1.35 -4.20 -11.70
N LEU A 21 2.61 -4.51 -11.41
CA LEU A 21 3.61 -4.89 -12.42
C LEU A 21 3.22 -6.18 -13.15
N HIS A 22 2.65 -7.14 -12.44
CA HIS A 22 2.11 -8.37 -13.02
C HIS A 22 0.95 -8.08 -13.99
N ASN A 23 0.01 -7.23 -13.61
CA ASN A 23 -1.12 -6.84 -14.46
C ASN A 23 -0.68 -6.01 -15.66
N TRP A 24 0.34 -5.15 -15.49
CA TRP A 24 0.93 -4.38 -16.58
C TRP A 24 1.53 -5.29 -17.65
N LYS A 25 2.30 -6.31 -17.22
CA LYS A 25 2.87 -7.33 -18.13
C LYS A 25 1.81 -8.18 -18.83
N ARG A 26 0.61 -8.34 -18.23
CA ARG A 26 -0.52 -9.06 -18.83
C ARG A 26 -1.46 -8.17 -19.64
N HIS A 27 -1.05 -6.93 -19.95
CA HIS A 27 -1.86 -5.94 -20.68
C HIS A 27 -3.19 -5.57 -20.00
N SER A 28 -3.36 -5.91 -18.71
CA SER A 28 -4.51 -5.47 -17.92
C SER A 28 -4.21 -4.10 -17.30
N TYR A 29 -4.15 -3.08 -18.16
CA TYR A 29 -3.69 -1.74 -17.77
C TYR A 29 -4.58 -1.08 -16.72
N PHE A 30 -5.91 -1.28 -16.78
CA PHE A 30 -6.84 -0.77 -15.77
C PHE A 30 -6.55 -1.35 -14.38
N ALA A 31 -6.32 -2.68 -14.29
CA ALA A 31 -5.97 -3.32 -13.03
C ALA A 31 -4.59 -2.89 -12.55
N ALA A 32 -3.63 -2.69 -13.45
CA ALA A 32 -2.29 -2.23 -13.12
C ALA A 32 -2.30 -0.80 -12.56
N VAL A 33 -2.97 0.14 -13.23
CA VAL A 33 -3.10 1.53 -12.76
C VAL A 33 -3.94 1.60 -11.49
N GLY A 34 -5.05 0.87 -11.42
CA GLY A 34 -5.90 0.82 -10.24
C GLY A 34 -5.16 0.29 -9.00
N SER A 35 -4.38 -0.79 -9.17
CA SER A 35 -3.55 -1.30 -8.07
C SER A 35 -2.39 -0.37 -7.72
N ALA A 36 -1.76 0.30 -8.68
CA ALA A 36 -0.74 1.32 -8.39
C ALA A 36 -1.33 2.48 -7.55
N LEU A 37 -2.52 2.96 -7.91
CA LEU A 37 -3.24 3.98 -7.13
C LEU A 37 -3.59 3.49 -5.72
N LEU A 38 -4.03 2.23 -5.58
CA LEU A 38 -4.29 1.61 -4.28
C LEU A 38 -3.02 1.48 -3.43
N ALA A 39 -1.87 1.18 -4.04
CA ALA A 39 -0.59 1.12 -3.35
C ALA A 39 -0.24 2.49 -2.74
N VAL A 40 -0.36 3.55 -3.53
CA VAL A 40 -0.12 4.93 -3.07
C VAL A 40 -1.10 5.31 -1.96
N ALA A 41 -2.40 5.05 -2.14
CA ALA A 41 -3.41 5.36 -1.13
C ALA A 41 -3.15 4.62 0.19
N THR A 42 -2.76 3.34 0.13
CA THR A 42 -2.46 2.53 1.32
C THR A 42 -1.26 3.09 2.08
N VAL A 43 -0.22 3.55 1.39
CA VAL A 43 0.94 4.21 2.01
C VAL A 43 0.52 5.53 2.63
N VAL A 44 -0.19 6.40 1.90
CA VAL A 44 -0.63 7.70 2.42
C VAL A 44 -1.50 7.54 3.66
N LEU A 45 -2.50 6.66 3.61
CA LEU A 45 -3.38 6.38 4.75
C LEU A 45 -2.62 5.72 5.92
N GLY A 46 -1.69 4.81 5.63
CA GLY A 46 -0.84 4.18 6.64
C GLY A 46 0.07 5.18 7.36
N PHE A 47 0.69 6.10 6.63
CA PHE A 47 1.45 7.21 7.21
C PHE A 47 0.54 8.14 8.01
N LEU A 48 -0.62 8.50 7.48
CA LEU A 48 -1.57 9.38 8.17
C LEU A 48 -2.04 8.75 9.48
N ALA A 49 -2.34 7.45 9.48
CA ALA A 49 -2.67 6.70 10.69
C ALA A 49 -1.48 6.65 11.67
N LEU A 50 -0.26 6.34 11.22
CA LEU A 50 0.90 6.22 12.11
C LEU A 50 1.30 7.55 12.77
N PHE A 51 1.16 8.68 12.07
CA PHE A 51 1.61 10.00 12.53
C PHE A 51 0.50 10.87 13.13
N PHE A 52 -0.75 10.72 12.68
CA PHE A 52 -1.91 11.50 13.16
C PHE A 52 -2.97 10.64 13.85
N GLY A 53 -2.84 9.32 13.82
CA GLY A 53 -3.68 8.44 14.62
C GLY A 53 -3.28 8.52 16.08
N ASN A 54 -4.19 9.02 16.92
CA ASN A 54 -4.12 8.92 18.38
C ASN A 54 -4.30 7.44 18.80
N PHE A 55 -3.33 6.59 18.48
CA PHE A 55 -3.25 5.21 18.98
C PHE A 55 -2.68 5.15 20.41
N GLU A 56 -2.79 6.25 21.16
CA GLU A 56 -2.54 6.32 22.59
C GLU A 56 -3.90 6.23 23.30
N HIS A 57 -4.27 5.01 23.69
CA HIS A 57 -5.19 4.74 24.78
C HIS A 57 -4.70 3.51 25.54
#